data_AF-A0A2L0ERX5-F1
#
_entry.id   AF-A0A2L0ERX5-F1
#
_cell.length_a   1.000
_cell.length_b   1.000
_cell.length_c   1.000
_cell.angle_alpha   90.00
_cell.angle_beta   90.00
_cell.angle_gamma   90.00
#
_symmetry.space_group_name_H-M   'P 1'
#
loop_
_entity.id
_entity.type
_entity.pdbx_description
1 polymer ?
#
loop_
_entity_poly.entity_id
_entity_poly.type
_entity_poly.pdbx_seq_one_letter_code
_entity_poly.pdbx_strand_id
1 'polypeptide(L)'
;MCLLPAACDPSPTPAPAPTPSQSPPIASLAALPRPPFAEAAAPTGPAHASNPLNLPPFTLKLDQGRRVFTFSDRMLAGARLGSTLVLYAATVVGFEGDDLIIEGRGGPSYKVHPGYVIPVPDVPRLRPHDPVLTEWNGVMKHAVVTRFVKDKIEVRYTDMDARTPLGLLKGARFVRQAEGLAPGNFAAWKDGDTWRHVLLVSRLGGLPEAPDAAPTTLPAGSARWFALAYGGAASIVDEASLRPIPIKPQLKVGANVWAEWVGALRPAVVQSAEETGLYTVKFERAGRPATVGWGLLTPPLAGP
;
A
#
# COMPACT_ATOMS: atom_id res chain seq x y z
N MET A 1 -26.28 32.61 -85.91
CA MET A 1 -25.51 32.10 -87.07
C MET A 1 -24.18 31.60 -86.55
N CYS A 2 -23.88 30.31 -86.77
CA CYS A 2 -22.59 29.66 -87.09
C CYS A 2 -21.27 30.28 -86.54
N LEU A 3 -20.30 29.55 -85.95
CA LEU A 3 -19.84 28.16 -86.12
C LEU A 3 -18.86 27.78 -84.98
N LEU A 4 -18.86 26.50 -84.59
CA LEU A 4 -17.77 25.71 -83.94
C LEU A 4 -16.66 25.41 -84.99
N PRO A 5 -15.41 24.94 -84.69
CA PRO A 5 -15.14 23.82 -83.75
C PRO A 5 -13.77 23.68 -83.03
N ALA A 6 -13.80 22.78 -82.03
CA ALA A 6 -12.88 21.70 -81.65
C ALA A 6 -11.37 21.92 -81.40
N ALA A 7 -10.93 21.53 -80.18
CA ALA A 7 -9.81 20.60 -79.96
C ALA A 7 -9.96 19.89 -78.59
N CYS A 8 -9.58 18.61 -78.55
CA CYS A 8 -9.93 17.59 -77.56
C CYS A 8 -9.04 17.51 -76.29
N ASP A 9 -9.66 17.02 -75.21
CA ASP A 9 -9.24 16.09 -74.11
C ASP A 9 -7.75 15.73 -73.86
N PRO A 10 -7.33 15.31 -72.63
CA PRO A 10 -8.09 14.45 -71.72
C PRO A 10 -8.15 14.81 -70.22
N SER A 11 -9.26 14.37 -69.65
CA SER A 11 -9.63 14.27 -68.22
C SER A 11 -8.54 13.68 -67.29
N PRO A 12 -8.28 14.27 -66.11
CA PRO A 12 -7.59 13.61 -65.02
C PRO A 12 -8.56 12.86 -64.10
N THR A 13 -8.21 11.59 -63.90
CA THR A 13 -8.78 10.55 -63.04
C THR A 13 -9.22 11.00 -61.63
N PRO A 14 -10.37 10.53 -61.11
CA PRO A 14 -10.78 10.76 -59.73
C PRO A 14 -9.91 9.98 -58.73
N ALA A 15 -9.41 10.67 -57.72
CA ALA A 15 -8.65 10.10 -56.61
C ALA A 15 -9.54 9.19 -55.73
N PRO A 16 -9.01 8.05 -55.25
CA PRO A 16 -9.78 7.06 -54.52
C PRO A 16 -10.07 7.47 -53.06
N ALA A 17 -11.25 7.09 -52.58
CA ALA A 17 -11.70 7.22 -51.20
C ALA A 17 -10.79 6.45 -50.22
N PRO A 18 -10.62 6.93 -48.97
CA PRO A 18 -9.79 6.28 -47.98
C PRO A 18 -10.40 4.94 -47.55
N THR A 19 -9.66 3.86 -47.76
CA THR A 19 -9.93 2.53 -47.21
C THR A 19 -9.72 2.50 -45.69
N PRO A 20 -10.56 1.79 -44.93
CA PRO A 20 -10.34 1.58 -43.51
C PRO A 20 -9.12 0.67 -43.33
N SER A 21 -8.11 1.16 -42.61
CA SER A 21 -6.95 0.39 -42.19
C SER A 21 -7.40 -0.69 -41.20
N GLN A 22 -7.60 -1.91 -41.72
CA GLN A 22 -7.80 -3.10 -40.90
C GLN A 22 -6.45 -3.45 -40.26
N SER A 23 -6.40 -3.35 -38.93
CA SER A 23 -5.29 -3.91 -38.14
C SER A 23 -5.26 -5.43 -38.34
N PRO A 24 -4.06 -6.06 -38.42
CA PRO A 24 -3.97 -7.51 -38.57
C PRO A 24 -4.53 -8.20 -37.30
N PRO A 25 -5.16 -9.39 -37.44
CA PRO A 25 -5.61 -10.15 -36.30
C PRO A 25 -4.39 -10.62 -35.50
N ILE A 26 -4.34 -10.28 -34.21
CA ILE A 26 -3.38 -10.87 -33.27
C ILE A 26 -3.71 -12.36 -33.20
N ALA A 27 -2.83 -13.16 -33.81
CA ALA A 27 -2.86 -14.60 -33.69
C ALA A 27 -2.87 -14.99 -32.22
N SER A 28 -3.85 -15.82 -31.85
CA SER A 28 -3.91 -16.51 -30.56
C SER A 28 -2.58 -17.20 -30.29
N LEU A 29 -1.81 -16.65 -29.34
CA LEU A 29 -0.72 -17.38 -28.70
C LEU A 29 -1.35 -18.50 -27.88
N ALA A 30 -1.47 -19.64 -28.54
CA ALA A 30 -1.68 -20.94 -27.94
C ALA A 30 -0.72 -21.11 -26.76
N ALA A 31 -1.28 -21.68 -25.69
CA ALA A 31 -0.62 -21.98 -24.43
C ALA A 31 0.79 -22.55 -24.63
N LEU A 32 1.80 -21.76 -24.26
CA LEU A 32 3.11 -22.32 -23.95
C LEU A 32 2.96 -23.17 -22.67
N PRO A 33 3.46 -24.42 -22.63
CA PRO A 33 3.47 -25.22 -21.42
C PRO A 33 4.22 -24.46 -20.32
N ARG A 34 3.52 -24.22 -19.21
CA ARG A 34 4.14 -23.69 -17.99
C ARG A 34 5.27 -24.66 -17.60
N PRO A 35 6.53 -24.21 -17.44
CA PRO A 35 7.58 -25.10 -16.94
C PRO A 35 7.12 -25.67 -15.60
N PRO A 36 7.36 -26.97 -15.32
CA PRO A 36 7.02 -27.53 -14.03
C PRO A 36 7.69 -26.65 -12.96
N PHE A 37 6.91 -26.17 -12.01
CA PHE A 37 7.45 -25.58 -10.80
C PHE A 37 8.38 -26.63 -10.22
N ALA A 38 9.69 -26.40 -10.31
CA ALA A 38 10.62 -27.07 -9.44
C ALA A 38 10.17 -26.70 -8.03
N GLU A 39 9.57 -27.66 -7.35
CA GLU A 39 9.31 -27.63 -5.92
C GLU A 39 10.68 -27.51 -5.25
N ALA A 40 11.16 -26.28 -5.14
CA ALA A 40 12.31 -25.98 -4.32
C ALA A 40 11.89 -26.35 -2.90
N ALA A 41 12.42 -27.47 -2.41
CA ALA A 41 12.21 -27.94 -1.05
C ALA A 41 12.40 -26.76 -0.09
N ALA A 42 11.44 -26.57 0.81
CA ALA A 42 11.54 -25.57 1.85
C ALA A 42 12.85 -25.81 2.63
N PRO A 43 13.71 -24.80 2.80
CA PRO A 43 14.92 -24.95 3.61
C PRO A 43 14.48 -25.22 5.06
N THR A 44 14.57 -26.47 5.46
CA THR A 44 14.39 -26.94 6.84
C THR A 44 15.74 -26.80 7.55
N GLY A 45 16.16 -25.56 7.79
CA GLY A 45 17.44 -25.23 8.42
C GLY A 45 17.27 -24.37 9.68
N PRO A 46 18.07 -24.58 10.74
CA PRO A 46 18.02 -23.83 12.00
C PRO A 46 18.61 -22.40 11.91
N ALA A 47 18.65 -21.79 10.73
CA ALA A 47 19.40 -20.55 10.47
C ALA A 47 18.59 -19.44 9.76
N HIS A 48 17.26 -19.47 9.83
CA HIS A 48 16.46 -18.29 9.53
C HIS A 48 16.31 -17.50 10.82
N ALA A 49 17.15 -16.46 10.99
CA ALA A 49 16.96 -15.52 12.08
C ALA A 49 15.54 -14.95 11.95
N SER A 50 14.69 -15.19 12.95
CA SER A 50 13.35 -14.59 13.09
C SER A 50 13.40 -13.05 13.06
N ASN A 51 14.59 -12.50 13.32
CA ASN A 51 14.89 -11.07 13.36
C ASN A 51 16.10 -10.67 12.49
N PRO A 52 15.99 -10.73 11.15
CA PRO A 52 17.12 -10.45 10.24
C PRO A 52 17.57 -8.97 10.28
N LEU A 53 16.67 -8.04 10.62
CA LEU A 53 17.00 -6.61 10.74
C LEU A 53 17.55 -6.23 12.12
N ASN A 54 17.73 -7.19 13.03
CA ASN A 54 18.17 -6.97 14.41
C ASN A 54 17.33 -5.90 15.13
N LEU A 55 16.01 -5.96 14.97
CA LEU A 55 15.09 -5.10 15.72
C LEU A 55 15.28 -5.30 17.23
N PRO A 56 15.11 -4.26 18.06
CA PRO A 56 15.15 -4.43 19.51
C PRO A 56 14.00 -5.37 19.96
N PRO A 57 14.15 -6.04 21.12
CA PRO A 57 13.11 -6.88 21.68
C PRO A 57 11.76 -6.14 21.73
N PHE A 58 10.73 -6.80 21.22
CA PHE A 58 9.38 -6.25 21.15
C PHE A 58 8.39 -7.31 21.59
N THR A 59 7.66 -7.05 22.67
CA THR A 59 6.61 -7.97 23.11
C THR A 59 5.29 -7.57 22.48
N LEU A 60 4.49 -8.54 22.05
CA LEU A 60 3.16 -8.30 21.51
C LEU A 60 2.20 -9.30 22.16
N LYS A 61 1.18 -8.80 22.87
CA LYS A 61 0.15 -9.64 23.48
C LYS A 61 -0.80 -10.12 22.37
N LEU A 62 -0.63 -11.37 21.95
CA LEU A 62 -1.49 -12.04 20.98
C LEU A 62 -1.85 -13.43 21.48
N ASP A 63 -3.03 -13.90 21.08
CA ASP A 63 -3.45 -15.28 21.28
C ASP A 63 -3.13 -16.12 20.03
N GLN A 64 -3.05 -17.44 20.21
CA GLN A 64 -3.00 -18.36 19.07
C GLN A 64 -4.32 -18.30 18.27
N GLY A 65 -4.23 -18.54 16.97
CA GLY A 65 -5.35 -18.43 16.02
C GLY A 65 -5.64 -17.00 15.56
N ARG A 66 -4.95 -15.99 16.11
CA ARG A 66 -5.18 -14.59 15.75
C ARG A 66 -4.60 -14.27 14.37
N ARG A 67 -5.34 -13.44 13.63
CA ARG A 67 -4.91 -12.93 12.33
C ARG A 67 -3.95 -11.76 12.51
N VAL A 68 -2.98 -11.69 11.61
CA VAL A 68 -1.97 -10.64 11.59
C VAL A 68 -1.61 -10.28 10.16
N PHE A 69 -1.03 -9.09 9.97
CA PHE A 69 -0.27 -8.77 8.77
C PHE A 69 1.22 -8.86 9.08
N THR A 70 1.98 -9.59 8.28
CA THR A 70 3.43 -9.82 8.46
C THR A 70 4.12 -10.14 7.12
N PHE A 71 5.44 -10.24 7.11
CA PHE A 71 6.23 -10.56 5.91
C PHE A 71 6.38 -12.06 5.75
N SER A 72 6.46 -12.54 4.51
CA SER A 72 6.74 -13.96 4.26
C SER A 72 8.16 -14.34 4.70
N ASP A 73 8.35 -15.60 5.09
CA ASP A 73 9.66 -16.17 5.46
C ASP A 73 10.72 -15.88 4.38
N ARG A 74 10.37 -16.07 3.10
CA ARG A 74 11.25 -15.80 1.97
C ARG A 74 11.71 -14.34 1.89
N MET A 75 10.86 -13.38 2.29
CA MET A 75 11.22 -11.97 2.31
C MET A 75 12.13 -11.63 3.50
N LEU A 76 11.96 -12.33 4.62
CA LEU A 76 12.78 -12.14 5.83
C LEU A 76 14.14 -12.84 5.71
N ALA A 77 14.22 -13.94 4.98
CA ALA A 77 15.46 -14.67 4.76
C ALA A 77 16.52 -13.76 4.09
N GLY A 78 17.51 -13.33 4.88
CA GLY A 78 18.57 -12.42 4.43
C GLY A 78 18.13 -10.96 4.23
N ALA A 79 17.00 -10.56 4.81
CA ALA A 79 16.56 -9.17 4.77
C ALA A 79 17.58 -8.24 5.43
N ARG A 80 17.70 -7.03 4.89
CA ARG A 80 18.49 -5.93 5.43
C ARG A 80 17.70 -4.62 5.29
N LEU A 81 18.17 -3.56 5.94
CA LEU A 81 17.59 -2.24 5.68
C LEU A 81 17.71 -1.91 4.18
N GLY A 82 16.62 -1.39 3.61
CA GLY A 82 16.43 -1.18 2.18
C GLY A 82 15.85 -2.38 1.42
N SER A 83 15.74 -3.57 2.01
CA SER A 83 15.05 -4.70 1.38
C SER A 83 13.57 -4.39 1.16
N THR A 84 13.03 -4.81 0.01
CA THR A 84 11.59 -4.71 -0.27
C THR A 84 10.82 -5.76 0.50
N LEU A 85 9.92 -5.29 1.36
CA LEU A 85 9.04 -6.12 2.17
C LEU A 85 7.57 -5.77 1.89
N VAL A 86 6.71 -6.79 1.93
CA VAL A 86 5.26 -6.65 1.71
C VAL A 86 4.52 -7.38 2.83
N LEU A 87 3.56 -6.69 3.43
CA LEU A 87 2.72 -7.24 4.49
C LEU A 87 1.62 -8.13 3.89
N TYR A 88 1.66 -9.41 4.24
CA TYR A 88 0.66 -10.42 3.90
C TYR A 88 -0.18 -10.81 5.11
N ALA A 89 -1.42 -11.18 4.86
CA ALA A 89 -2.28 -11.78 5.87
C ALA A 89 -1.75 -13.17 6.26
N ALA A 90 -1.68 -13.42 7.57
CA ALA A 90 -1.23 -14.68 8.14
C ALA A 90 -1.95 -14.98 9.47
N THR A 91 -1.68 -16.14 10.06
CA THR A 91 -2.25 -16.56 11.34
C THR A 91 -1.14 -16.90 12.32
N VAL A 92 -1.27 -16.46 13.57
CA VAL A 92 -0.42 -16.92 14.67
C VAL A 92 -0.84 -18.33 15.04
N VAL A 93 0.07 -19.30 14.98
CA VAL A 93 -0.20 -20.70 15.37
C VAL A 93 0.48 -21.10 16.67
N GLY A 94 1.46 -20.31 17.13
CA GLY A 94 2.18 -20.61 18.36
C GLY A 94 3.21 -19.54 18.71
N PHE A 95 3.99 -19.83 19.72
CA PHE A 95 5.05 -18.98 20.25
C PHE A 95 6.29 -19.84 20.51
N GLU A 96 7.46 -19.30 20.25
CA GLU A 96 8.73 -19.93 20.63
C GLU A 96 9.65 -18.90 21.26
N GLY A 97 9.78 -18.95 22.59
CA GLY A 97 10.39 -17.86 23.33
C GLY A 97 9.60 -16.57 23.15
N ASP A 98 10.29 -15.51 22.72
CA ASP A 98 9.69 -14.20 22.42
C ASP A 98 9.20 -14.07 20.96
N ASP A 99 9.46 -15.07 20.12
CA ASP A 99 9.06 -15.05 18.71
C ASP A 99 7.66 -15.65 18.49
N LEU A 100 6.98 -15.14 17.46
CA LEU A 100 5.70 -15.68 16.99
C LEU A 100 5.95 -16.79 15.97
N ILE A 101 5.19 -17.88 16.04
CA ILE A 101 5.12 -18.87 14.97
C ILE A 101 3.92 -18.52 14.10
N ILE A 102 4.18 -18.24 12.82
CA ILE A 102 3.16 -17.80 11.86
C ILE A 102 2.96 -18.83 10.76
N GLU A 103 1.70 -19.07 10.43
CA GLU A 103 1.28 -19.77 9.22
C GLU A 103 0.80 -18.77 8.17
N GLY A 104 1.54 -18.68 7.06
CA GLY A 104 1.19 -17.87 5.90
C GLY A 104 0.25 -18.60 4.92
N ARG A 105 -0.11 -17.94 3.81
CA ARG A 105 -0.96 -18.58 2.78
C ARG A 105 -0.19 -19.65 2.01
N GLY A 106 -0.48 -20.92 2.31
CA GLY A 106 -0.04 -22.07 1.51
C GLY A 106 1.44 -22.44 1.65
N GLY A 107 2.05 -22.14 2.80
CA GLY A 107 3.45 -22.48 3.11
C GLY A 107 3.60 -23.02 4.54
N PRO A 108 4.80 -23.53 4.89
CA PRO A 108 5.07 -24.01 6.24
C PRO A 108 5.00 -22.87 7.26
N SER A 109 4.82 -23.24 8.53
CA SER A 109 4.93 -22.29 9.62
C SER A 109 6.39 -21.86 9.83
N TYR A 110 6.62 -20.60 10.19
CA TYR A 110 7.95 -20.03 10.40
C TYR A 110 7.95 -19.07 11.60
N LYS A 111 9.14 -18.81 12.15
CA LYS A 111 9.32 -17.88 13.27
C LYS A 111 9.43 -16.45 12.77
N VAL A 112 8.81 -15.52 13.46
CA VAL A 112 8.92 -14.09 13.17
C VAL A 112 9.00 -13.28 14.46
N HIS A 113 9.88 -12.29 14.46
CA HIS A 113 9.95 -11.32 15.55
C HIS A 113 8.66 -10.50 15.62
N PRO A 114 8.07 -10.27 16.82
CA PRO A 114 6.78 -9.57 16.94
C PRO A 114 6.79 -8.13 16.39
N GLY A 115 7.97 -7.50 16.31
CA GLY A 115 8.14 -6.18 15.69
C GLY A 115 7.86 -6.12 14.17
N TYR A 116 7.69 -7.26 13.49
CA TYR A 116 7.30 -7.30 12.08
C TYR A 116 5.80 -7.43 11.85
N VAL A 117 5.00 -7.40 12.91
CA VAL A 117 3.61 -7.86 12.90
C VAL A 117 2.66 -6.72 13.23
N ILE A 118 1.63 -6.55 12.39
CA ILE A 118 0.49 -5.69 12.71
C ILE A 118 -0.67 -6.60 13.15
N PRO A 119 -1.13 -6.49 14.41
CA PRO A 119 -2.18 -7.35 14.94
C PRO A 119 -3.54 -7.00 14.31
N VAL A 120 -4.34 -8.01 13.98
CA VAL A 120 -5.70 -7.82 13.46
C VAL A 120 -6.73 -8.18 14.54
N PRO A 121 -7.68 -7.29 14.87
CA PRO A 121 -8.72 -7.59 15.84
C PRO A 121 -9.76 -8.55 15.24
N ASP A 122 -10.31 -9.45 16.07
CA ASP A 122 -11.27 -10.46 15.61
C ASP A 122 -12.60 -9.86 15.16
N VAL A 123 -13.11 -8.87 15.90
CA VAL A 123 -14.43 -8.26 15.64
C VAL A 123 -14.34 -6.74 15.78
N PRO A 124 -13.85 -6.03 14.74
CA PRO A 124 -13.90 -4.58 14.74
C PRO A 124 -15.35 -4.10 14.57
N ARG A 125 -15.78 -3.16 15.40
CA ARG A 125 -17.03 -2.42 15.19
C ARG A 125 -16.79 -1.38 14.09
N LEU A 126 -17.19 -1.70 12.87
CA LEU A 126 -17.02 -0.86 11.68
C LEU A 126 -18.29 -0.07 11.36
N ARG A 127 -18.12 1.09 10.75
CA ARG A 127 -19.19 1.93 10.21
C ARG A 127 -18.85 2.38 8.79
N PRO A 128 -19.85 2.81 8.00
CA PRO A 128 -19.58 3.43 6.71
C PRO A 128 -18.64 4.63 6.88
N HIS A 129 -17.75 4.82 5.92
CA HIS A 129 -16.70 5.84 5.87
C HIS A 129 -15.63 5.75 6.97
N ASP A 130 -15.52 4.62 7.68
CA ASP A 130 -14.37 4.35 8.55
C ASP A 130 -13.14 3.97 7.67
N PRO A 131 -11.97 4.58 7.92
CA PRO A 131 -10.70 4.14 7.34
C PRO A 131 -10.22 2.85 8.01
N VAL A 132 -9.84 1.87 7.20
CA VAL A 132 -9.49 0.52 7.64
C VAL A 132 -8.30 -0.03 6.87
N LEU A 133 -7.55 -0.91 7.52
CA LEU A 133 -6.65 -1.85 6.85
C LEU A 133 -7.42 -3.14 6.59
N THR A 134 -7.28 -3.67 5.39
CA THR A 134 -7.84 -4.97 5.01
C THR A 134 -6.93 -5.67 4.02
N GLU A 135 -7.38 -6.74 3.41
CA GLU A 135 -6.60 -7.48 2.43
C GLU A 135 -7.16 -7.38 1.00
N TRP A 136 -6.25 -7.43 0.03
CA TRP A 136 -6.55 -7.71 -1.37
C TRP A 136 -5.56 -8.78 -1.85
N ASN A 137 -6.07 -9.93 -2.29
CA ASN A 137 -5.26 -11.09 -2.66
C ASN A 137 -4.24 -11.51 -1.57
N GLY A 138 -4.60 -11.32 -0.30
CA GLY A 138 -3.76 -11.64 0.85
C GLY A 138 -2.69 -10.59 1.17
N VAL A 139 -2.62 -9.48 0.45
CA VAL A 139 -1.73 -8.34 0.74
C VAL A 139 -2.49 -7.28 1.53
N MET A 140 -1.88 -6.73 2.57
CA MET A 140 -2.45 -5.62 3.35
C MET A 140 -2.64 -4.38 2.48
N LYS A 141 -3.81 -3.75 2.60
CA LYS A 141 -4.21 -2.56 1.87
C LYS A 141 -4.97 -1.60 2.75
N HIS A 142 -4.87 -0.32 2.41
CA HIS A 142 -5.67 0.75 2.98
C HIS A 142 -6.98 0.88 2.21
N ALA A 143 -8.07 1.01 2.95
CA ALA A 143 -9.38 1.15 2.35
C ALA A 143 -10.32 2.00 3.21
N VAL A 144 -11.40 2.44 2.60
CA VAL A 144 -12.54 3.07 3.27
C VAL A 144 -13.76 2.17 3.10
N VAL A 145 -14.46 1.91 4.19
CA VAL A 145 -15.74 1.19 4.14
C VAL A 145 -16.76 2.05 3.41
N THR A 146 -17.31 1.57 2.29
CA THR A 146 -18.35 2.32 1.56
C THR A 146 -19.73 1.99 2.09
N ARG A 147 -20.05 0.69 2.23
CA ARG A 147 -21.34 0.21 2.75
C ARG A 147 -21.30 -1.26 3.18
N PHE A 148 -22.33 -1.67 3.89
CA PHE A 148 -22.56 -3.07 4.27
C PHE A 148 -23.56 -3.71 3.31
N VAL A 149 -23.21 -4.87 2.76
CA VAL A 149 -24.02 -5.60 1.77
C VAL A 149 -24.22 -7.03 2.26
N LYS A 150 -25.32 -7.27 3.00
CA LYS A 150 -25.64 -8.57 3.61
C LYS A 150 -24.49 -9.10 4.47
N ASP A 151 -23.79 -10.15 4.01
CA ASP A 151 -22.67 -10.83 4.69
C ASP A 151 -21.31 -10.33 4.20
N LYS A 152 -21.30 -9.23 3.44
CA LYS A 152 -20.11 -8.65 2.83
C LYS A 152 -19.98 -7.17 3.19
N ILE A 153 -18.75 -6.70 3.20
CA ILE A 153 -18.43 -5.29 3.39
C ILE A 153 -17.84 -4.80 2.08
N GLU A 154 -18.45 -3.75 1.53
CA GLU A 154 -17.93 -3.09 0.34
C GLU A 154 -16.91 -2.03 0.76
N VAL A 155 -15.77 -2.00 0.09
CA VAL A 155 -14.66 -1.10 0.40
C VAL A 155 -14.08 -0.45 -0.85
N ARG A 156 -13.61 0.79 -0.70
CA ARG A 156 -12.79 1.49 -1.69
C ARG A 156 -11.34 1.48 -1.22
N TYR A 157 -10.44 0.87 -1.99
CA TYR A 157 -9.00 0.93 -1.71
C TYR A 157 -8.46 2.33 -2.00
N THR A 158 -7.63 2.85 -1.09
CA THR A 158 -7.06 4.21 -1.15
C THR A 158 -5.58 4.21 -1.54
N ASP A 159 -4.91 3.07 -1.48
CA ASP A 159 -3.50 2.87 -1.83
C ASP A 159 -3.30 2.03 -3.11
N MET A 160 -4.32 2.03 -3.99
CA MET A 160 -4.32 1.38 -5.29
C MET A 160 -4.71 2.37 -6.39
N ASP A 161 -4.54 1.98 -7.66
CA ASP A 161 -5.01 2.78 -8.81
C ASP A 161 -6.51 3.07 -8.67
N ALA A 162 -6.94 4.30 -8.94
CA ALA A 162 -8.33 4.73 -8.78
C ALA A 162 -9.33 3.93 -9.62
N ARG A 163 -8.88 3.30 -10.72
CA ARG A 163 -9.70 2.41 -11.56
C ARG A 163 -9.88 1.03 -10.96
N THR A 164 -9.20 0.72 -9.85
CA THR A 164 -9.39 -0.53 -9.12
C THR A 164 -10.88 -0.64 -8.72
N PRO A 165 -11.55 -1.76 -9.00
CA PRO A 165 -12.95 -1.93 -8.65
C PRO A 165 -13.13 -1.87 -7.13
N LEU A 166 -14.37 -1.59 -6.70
CA LEU A 166 -14.74 -1.73 -5.29
C LEU A 166 -14.52 -3.17 -4.83
N GLY A 167 -13.90 -3.34 -3.67
CA GLY A 167 -13.73 -4.64 -3.03
C GLY A 167 -15.02 -5.05 -2.34
N LEU A 168 -15.50 -6.27 -2.59
CA LEU A 168 -16.67 -6.82 -1.89
C LEU A 168 -16.22 -8.01 -1.04
N LEU A 169 -15.91 -7.74 0.22
CA LEU A 169 -15.16 -8.64 1.07
C LEU A 169 -16.09 -9.46 1.97
N LYS A 170 -15.96 -10.79 1.91
CA LYS A 170 -16.65 -11.74 2.78
C LYS A 170 -15.63 -12.43 3.68
N GLY A 171 -15.86 -12.40 4.99
CA GLY A 171 -14.96 -13.05 5.95
C GLY A 171 -13.57 -12.42 6.10
N ALA A 172 -13.31 -11.32 5.38
CA ALA A 172 -12.10 -10.53 5.57
C ALA A 172 -12.05 -9.94 6.98
N ARG A 173 -10.84 -9.70 7.45
CA ARG A 173 -10.59 -9.01 8.70
C ARG A 173 -10.19 -7.57 8.44
N PHE A 174 -10.51 -6.72 9.40
CA PHE A 174 -10.30 -5.29 9.28
C PHE A 174 -9.57 -4.79 10.52
N VAL A 175 -8.63 -3.88 10.32
CA VAL A 175 -8.05 -3.09 11.39
C VAL A 175 -8.58 -1.67 11.21
N ARG A 176 -9.33 -1.14 12.17
CA ARG A 176 -9.72 0.27 12.10
C ARG A 176 -8.48 1.13 12.30
N GLN A 177 -8.24 2.08 11.40
CA GLN A 177 -7.13 3.00 11.57
C GLN A 177 -7.41 3.97 12.73
N ALA A 178 -6.39 4.23 13.53
CA ALA A 178 -6.40 5.23 14.60
C ALA A 178 -5.72 6.51 14.11
N GLU A 179 -6.05 7.68 14.66
CA GLU A 179 -5.32 8.90 14.34
C GLU A 179 -3.89 8.86 14.90
N GLY A 180 -2.96 9.58 14.29
CA GLY A 180 -1.58 9.70 14.76
C GLY A 180 -0.62 8.62 14.24
N LEU A 181 0.51 8.45 14.94
CA LEU A 181 1.53 7.45 14.61
C LEU A 181 1.12 6.10 15.19
N ALA A 182 0.55 5.24 14.35
CA ALA A 182 0.09 3.91 14.76
C ALA A 182 0.52 2.85 13.73
N PRO A 183 0.66 1.57 14.15
CA PRO A 183 0.90 0.46 13.22
C PRO A 183 -0.11 0.44 12.07
N GLY A 184 0.41 0.37 10.86
CA GLY A 184 -0.35 0.36 9.62
C GLY A 184 -0.83 1.73 9.14
N ASN A 185 -0.54 2.83 9.86
CA ASN A 185 -0.76 4.16 9.31
C ASN A 185 0.41 4.62 8.44
N PHE A 186 0.12 5.56 7.55
CA PHE A 186 1.16 6.32 6.88
C PHE A 186 1.63 7.51 7.70
N ALA A 187 2.91 7.86 7.53
CA ALA A 187 3.51 9.04 8.10
C ALA A 187 4.41 9.74 7.06
N ALA A 188 4.63 11.03 7.30
CA ALA A 188 5.62 11.82 6.61
C ALA A 188 6.93 11.76 7.39
N TRP A 189 7.99 11.26 6.77
CA TRP A 189 9.33 11.17 7.36
C TRP A 189 10.23 12.28 6.79
N LYS A 190 10.81 13.11 7.67
CA LYS A 190 11.79 14.12 7.26
C LYS A 190 13.16 13.47 7.07
N ASP A 191 13.58 13.32 5.81
CA ASP A 191 14.89 12.83 5.39
C ASP A 191 15.67 13.98 4.72
N GLY A 192 16.52 14.65 5.50
CA GLY A 192 17.16 15.90 5.10
C GLY A 192 16.12 16.99 4.78
N ASP A 193 16.16 17.49 3.55
CA ASP A 193 15.23 18.51 3.04
C ASP A 193 13.97 17.92 2.38
N THR A 194 13.88 16.59 2.31
CA THR A 194 12.76 15.90 1.65
C THR A 194 11.84 15.26 2.66
N TRP A 195 10.54 15.39 2.45
CA TRP A 195 9.54 14.61 3.17
C TRP A 195 9.21 13.34 2.38
N ARG A 196 9.49 12.18 2.95
CA ARG A 196 9.16 10.87 2.40
C ARG A 196 7.86 10.36 2.96
N HIS A 197 7.17 9.55 2.16
CA HIS A 197 6.00 8.80 2.60
C HIS A 197 6.43 7.42 3.08
N VAL A 198 6.02 7.04 4.29
CA VAL A 198 6.36 5.75 4.90
C VAL A 198 5.14 5.10 5.54
N LEU A 199 5.07 3.78 5.49
CA LEU A 199 4.10 2.95 6.22
C LEU A 199 4.71 2.50 7.54
N LEU A 200 4.05 2.81 8.65
CA LEU A 200 4.49 2.40 9.98
C LEU A 200 4.14 0.93 10.24
N VAL A 201 5.07 0.14 10.75
CA VAL A 201 4.83 -1.28 11.07
C VAL A 201 4.81 -1.48 12.59
N SER A 202 5.87 -1.09 13.27
CA SER A 202 5.96 -1.18 14.73
C SER A 202 6.77 -0.04 15.31
N ARG A 203 6.35 0.40 16.50
CA ARG A 203 7.09 1.35 17.30
C ARG A 203 8.16 0.61 18.09
N LEU A 204 9.39 1.06 17.99
CA LEU A 204 10.56 0.52 18.65
C LEU A 204 11.03 1.54 19.69
N GLY A 205 10.98 1.22 20.98
CA GLY A 205 11.40 2.18 22.00
C GLY A 205 10.32 3.12 22.51
N GLY A 206 10.67 3.89 23.54
CA GLY A 206 9.83 4.93 24.16
C GLY A 206 8.96 4.44 25.31
N LEU A 207 8.40 5.40 26.07
CA LEU A 207 7.37 5.08 27.06
C LEU A 207 6.12 4.53 26.33
N PRO A 208 5.46 3.49 26.87
CA PRO A 208 4.21 2.99 26.30
C PRO A 208 3.13 4.07 26.36
N GLU A 209 2.62 4.51 25.19
CA GLU A 209 1.53 5.51 25.12
C GLU A 209 0.15 4.92 25.45
N ALA A 210 0.00 3.60 25.47
CA ALA A 210 -1.23 2.89 25.81
C ALA A 210 -1.02 1.95 27.00
N PRO A 211 -2.04 1.71 27.85
CA PRO A 211 -1.96 0.77 28.97
C PRO A 211 -1.65 -0.69 28.54
N ASP A 212 -1.82 -1.01 27.25
CA ASP A 212 -1.52 -2.31 26.66
C ASP A 212 -0.28 -2.31 25.73
N ALA A 213 0.42 -1.19 25.59
CA ALA A 213 1.65 -1.15 24.80
C ALA A 213 2.81 -1.81 25.57
N ALA A 214 3.50 -2.73 24.91
CA ALA A 214 4.60 -3.45 25.53
C ALA A 214 5.78 -2.52 25.87
N PRO A 215 6.48 -2.76 26.99
CA PRO A 215 7.69 -2.04 27.32
C PRO A 215 8.79 -2.36 26.30
N THR A 216 9.45 -1.32 25.83
CA THR A 216 10.60 -1.42 24.93
C THR A 216 11.88 -1.11 25.69
N THR A 217 12.99 -1.75 25.35
CA THR A 217 14.28 -1.60 26.06
C THR A 217 15.08 -0.35 25.70
N LEU A 218 14.58 0.51 24.79
CA LEU A 218 15.27 1.74 24.39
C LEU A 218 14.99 2.90 25.37
N PRO A 219 15.93 3.84 25.57
CA PRO A 219 15.74 5.02 26.41
C PRO A 219 14.47 5.81 26.05
N ALA A 220 13.81 6.38 27.07
CA ALA A 220 12.53 7.08 26.95
C ALA A 220 12.53 8.29 25.97
N GLY A 221 13.70 8.74 25.50
CA GLY A 221 13.88 9.82 24.53
C GLY A 221 14.25 9.40 23.10
N SER A 222 14.26 8.10 22.78
CA SER A 222 14.70 7.59 21.47
C SER A 222 13.69 6.62 20.85
N ALA A 223 12.41 7.00 20.83
CA ALA A 223 11.40 6.23 20.11
C ALA A 223 11.75 6.23 18.60
N ARG A 224 11.75 5.05 18.02
CA ARG A 224 12.00 4.77 16.62
C ARG A 224 10.83 3.97 16.06
N TRP A 225 10.75 3.88 14.75
CA TRP A 225 9.77 3.06 14.07
C TRP A 225 10.46 2.16 13.08
N PHE A 226 10.05 0.90 13.07
CA PHE A 226 10.21 0.07 11.89
C PHE A 226 9.12 0.45 10.89
N ALA A 227 9.53 0.88 9.70
CA ALA A 227 8.66 1.42 8.67
C ALA A 227 9.06 0.92 7.28
N LEU A 228 8.11 0.95 6.34
CA LEU A 228 8.34 0.64 4.94
C LEU A 228 8.25 1.93 4.12
N ALA A 229 9.34 2.31 3.48
CA ALA A 229 9.37 3.40 2.52
C ALA A 229 8.86 2.94 1.15
N TYR A 230 9.05 3.78 0.12
CA TYR A 230 8.64 3.50 -1.25
C TYR A 230 9.04 2.10 -1.73
N GLY A 231 8.11 1.44 -2.42
CA GLY A 231 8.34 0.07 -2.91
C GLY A 231 8.53 -0.96 -1.80
N GLY A 232 8.14 -0.67 -0.56
CA GLY A 232 8.27 -1.58 0.58
C GLY A 232 9.65 -1.58 1.22
N ALA A 233 10.51 -0.58 0.95
CA ALA A 233 11.88 -0.57 1.44
C ALA A 233 11.95 -0.45 2.98
N ALA A 234 12.45 -1.49 3.63
CA ALA A 234 12.60 -1.61 5.09
C ALA A 234 13.49 -0.49 5.66
N SER A 235 12.99 0.26 6.64
CA SER A 235 13.69 1.40 7.23
C SER A 235 13.47 1.46 8.75
N ILE A 236 14.45 2.03 9.46
CA ILE A 236 14.30 2.43 10.87
C ILE A 236 14.39 3.94 10.90
N VAL A 237 13.36 4.58 11.45
CA VAL A 237 13.22 6.04 11.44
C VAL A 237 12.99 6.56 12.85
N ASP A 238 13.56 7.71 13.19
CA ASP A 238 13.34 8.33 14.50
C ASP A 238 11.95 8.96 14.55
N GLU A 239 11.20 8.72 15.63
CA GLU A 239 9.83 9.22 15.79
C GLU A 239 9.75 10.75 15.72
N ALA A 240 10.77 11.45 16.24
CA ALA A 240 10.85 12.90 16.19
C ALA A 240 10.88 13.47 14.75
N SER A 241 11.37 12.67 13.80
CA SER A 241 11.41 13.01 12.37
C SER A 241 10.11 12.69 11.62
N LEU A 242 9.14 12.08 12.30
CA LEU A 242 7.84 11.73 11.72
C LEU A 242 6.81 12.83 11.97
N ARG A 243 5.90 13.00 11.01
CA ARG A 243 4.64 13.70 11.18
C ARG A 243 3.50 12.78 10.74
N PRO A 244 2.45 12.61 11.55
CA PRO A 244 1.33 11.76 11.17
C PRO A 244 0.64 12.34 9.93
N ILE A 245 0.28 11.46 9.00
CA ILE A 245 -0.60 11.83 7.88
C ILE A 245 -2.03 11.58 8.32
N PRO A 246 -2.96 12.56 8.21
CA PRO A 246 -4.34 12.36 8.61
C PRO A 246 -4.98 11.19 7.87
N ILE A 247 -5.68 10.30 8.60
CA ILE A 247 -6.35 9.13 8.00
C ILE A 247 -7.69 9.50 7.34
N LYS A 248 -8.26 10.66 7.69
CA LYS A 248 -9.47 11.22 7.08
C LYS A 248 -9.35 12.74 6.94
N PRO A 249 -8.47 13.23 6.03
CA PRO A 249 -8.28 14.66 5.85
C PRO A 249 -9.57 15.30 5.34
N GLN A 250 -9.91 16.48 5.86
CA GLN A 250 -11.06 17.28 5.42
C GLN A 250 -10.56 18.48 4.61
N LEU A 251 -10.24 18.24 3.34
CA LEU A 251 -9.63 19.24 2.47
C LEU A 251 -10.64 19.81 1.49
N LYS A 252 -10.56 21.12 1.27
CA LYS A 252 -11.39 21.83 0.30
C LYS A 252 -10.70 21.85 -1.07
N VAL A 253 -11.50 21.95 -2.13
CA VAL A 253 -10.97 22.23 -3.48
C VAL A 253 -10.19 23.55 -3.45
N GLY A 254 -9.04 23.57 -4.10
CA GLY A 254 -8.09 24.69 -4.08
C GLY A 254 -7.12 24.69 -2.90
N ALA A 255 -7.24 23.76 -1.94
CA ALA A 255 -6.28 23.66 -0.83
C ALA A 255 -4.89 23.22 -1.34
N ASN A 256 -3.85 23.91 -0.84
CA ASN A 256 -2.47 23.47 -0.98
C ASN A 256 -2.23 22.28 -0.06
N VAL A 257 -1.62 21.23 -0.60
CA VAL A 257 -1.34 19.98 0.11
C VAL A 257 0.02 19.45 -0.29
N TRP A 258 0.51 18.49 0.48
CA TRP A 258 1.63 17.67 0.09
C TRP A 258 1.10 16.26 -0.20
N ALA A 259 1.22 15.82 -1.45
CA ALA A 259 0.70 14.54 -1.92
C ALA A 259 1.85 13.58 -2.29
N GLU A 260 1.63 12.29 -2.07
CA GLU A 260 2.59 11.24 -2.39
C GLU A 260 2.80 11.14 -3.90
N TRP A 261 4.07 11.07 -4.29
CA TRP A 261 4.52 10.79 -5.64
C TRP A 261 5.87 10.08 -5.60
N VAL A 262 5.87 8.77 -5.87
CA VAL A 262 7.07 7.93 -5.99
C VAL A 262 7.90 8.00 -4.70
N GLY A 263 7.25 7.86 -3.56
CA GLY A 263 7.87 7.81 -2.24
C GLY A 263 8.13 9.15 -1.56
N ALA A 264 7.93 10.25 -2.27
CA ALA A 264 8.12 11.61 -1.74
C ALA A 264 6.80 12.33 -1.66
N LEU A 265 6.65 13.18 -0.65
CA LEU A 265 5.54 14.11 -0.54
C LEU A 265 5.90 15.39 -1.30
N ARG A 266 5.08 15.76 -2.28
CA ARG A 266 5.30 16.91 -3.16
C ARG A 266 4.16 17.91 -3.07
N PRO A 267 4.45 19.22 -3.20
CA PRO A 267 3.42 20.24 -3.29
C PRO A 267 2.43 19.99 -4.42
N ALA A 268 1.14 20.08 -4.09
CA ALA A 268 0.03 19.92 -5.02
C ALA A 268 -1.18 20.75 -4.56
N VAL A 269 -2.16 20.88 -5.45
CA VAL A 269 -3.42 21.58 -5.20
C VAL A 269 -4.59 20.62 -5.41
N VAL A 270 -5.51 20.55 -4.46
CA VAL A 270 -6.74 19.75 -4.55
C VAL A 270 -7.63 20.29 -5.68
N GLN A 271 -7.99 19.43 -6.63
CA GLN A 271 -8.90 19.73 -7.74
C GLN A 271 -10.32 19.21 -7.46
N SER A 272 -10.43 18.05 -6.82
CA SER A 272 -11.70 17.47 -6.38
C SER A 272 -11.49 16.59 -5.15
N ALA A 273 -12.57 16.37 -4.40
CA ALA A 273 -12.59 15.55 -3.20
C ALA A 273 -13.82 14.63 -3.26
N GLU A 274 -13.61 13.33 -3.16
CA GLU A 274 -14.68 12.33 -3.05
C GLU A 274 -14.86 11.92 -1.59
N GLU A 275 -16.12 11.70 -1.17
CA GLU A 275 -16.45 11.22 0.17
C GLU A 275 -15.97 9.78 0.44
N THR A 276 -15.55 9.07 -0.63
CA THR A 276 -15.12 7.67 -0.66
C THR A 276 -13.63 7.46 -0.41
N GLY A 277 -12.89 8.47 0.03
CA GLY A 277 -11.49 8.30 0.37
C GLY A 277 -10.49 8.78 -0.67
N LEU A 278 -10.94 9.40 -1.77
CA LEU A 278 -10.10 9.78 -2.90
C LEU A 278 -10.11 11.30 -3.12
N TYR A 279 -8.98 11.81 -3.57
CA TYR A 279 -8.79 13.20 -3.99
C TYR A 279 -8.14 13.21 -5.35
N THR A 280 -8.55 14.13 -6.23
CA THR A 280 -7.75 14.46 -7.41
C THR A 280 -6.91 15.68 -7.09
N VAL A 281 -5.59 15.61 -7.31
CA VAL A 281 -4.65 16.69 -7.09
C VAL A 281 -3.92 17.04 -8.39
N LYS A 282 -3.44 18.28 -8.46
CA LYS A 282 -2.51 18.74 -9.50
C LYS A 282 -1.20 19.17 -8.85
N PHE A 283 -0.12 18.48 -9.17
CA PHE A 283 1.22 18.82 -8.69
C PHE A 283 1.74 20.10 -9.37
N GLU A 284 2.52 20.91 -8.67
CA GLU A 284 3.02 22.20 -9.20
C GLU A 284 3.93 22.06 -10.44
N ARG A 285 4.73 20.99 -10.48
CA ARG A 285 5.75 20.76 -11.53
C ARG A 285 5.48 19.54 -12.42
N ALA A 286 4.32 18.88 -12.28
CA ALA A 286 4.00 17.67 -13.03
C ALA A 286 2.65 17.77 -13.75
N GLY A 287 2.51 17.00 -14.84
CA GLY A 287 1.47 17.10 -15.87
C GLY A 287 0.02 16.89 -15.43
N ARG A 288 -0.65 15.87 -15.98
CA ARG A 288 -2.09 15.66 -15.78
C ARG A 288 -2.43 15.49 -14.28
N PRO A 289 -3.65 15.88 -13.84
CA PRO A 289 -4.09 15.61 -12.47
C PRO A 289 -3.97 14.12 -12.12
N ALA A 290 -3.63 13.84 -10.87
CA ALA A 290 -3.47 12.50 -10.32
C ALA A 290 -4.50 12.26 -9.23
N THR A 291 -4.97 11.02 -9.10
CA THR A 291 -5.85 10.61 -8.00
C THR A 291 -5.03 9.96 -6.91
N VAL A 292 -5.23 10.42 -5.68
CA VAL A 292 -4.55 9.96 -4.46
C VAL A 292 -5.59 9.68 -3.38
N GLY A 293 -5.33 8.69 -2.53
CA GLY A 293 -6.25 8.33 -1.46
C GLY A 293 -5.94 8.97 -0.11
N TRP A 294 -6.84 8.78 0.85
CA TRP A 294 -6.57 9.08 2.26
C TRP A 294 -5.30 8.35 2.73
N GLY A 295 -4.48 9.05 3.51
CA GLY A 295 -3.15 8.57 3.91
C GLY A 295 -2.04 8.79 2.87
N LEU A 296 -2.35 9.20 1.64
CA LEU A 296 -1.38 9.55 0.59
C LEU A 296 -1.23 11.06 0.38
N LEU A 297 -1.81 11.87 1.26
CA LEU A 297 -1.73 13.33 1.21
C LEU A 297 -1.95 13.93 2.59
N THR A 298 -1.36 15.09 2.82
CA THR A 298 -1.42 15.80 4.10
C THR A 298 -1.48 17.31 3.87
N PRO A 299 -2.06 18.10 4.79
CA PRO A 299 -1.83 19.54 4.81
C PRO A 299 -0.33 19.87 4.74
N PRO A 300 0.05 21.08 4.29
CA PRO A 300 1.45 21.45 4.18
C PRO A 300 2.17 21.21 5.49
N LEU A 301 3.17 20.33 5.44
CA LEU A 301 4.05 20.09 6.57
C LEU A 301 4.87 21.35 6.71
N ALA A 302 4.71 22.06 7.83
CA ALA A 302 5.43 23.32 8.06
C ALA A 302 6.91 23.12 7.70
N GLY A 303 7.40 23.96 6.79
CA GLY A 303 8.83 24.18 6.68
C GLY A 303 9.37 24.69 8.02
N PRO A 304 10.68 24.58 8.26
CA PRO A 304 11.30 25.09 9.49
C PRO A 304 10.82 26.50 9.87
#